data_AF-R5MB72-F1
#
_entry.id   AF-R5MB72-F1
#
_cell.length_a   1.000
_cell.length_b   1.000
_cell.length_c   1.000
_cell.angle_alpha   90.00
_cell.angle_beta   90.00
_cell.angle_gamma   90.00
#
_symmetry.space_group_name_H-M   'P 1'
#
loop_
_entity.id
_entity.type
_entity.pdbx_description
1 polymer ?
#
loop_
_entity_poly.entity_id
_entity_poly.type
_entity_poly.pdbx_seq_one_letter_code
_entity_poly.pdbx_strand_id
1 'polypeptide(L)'
;MNSKAKWNLMYIEAKKYYRTYDNLLVPYNYKTSYGINLGRWISEIRTLKKRGKLDKEKVSLLNEIGMIWDISLYKWDLMYEEAEEYYKKHKNLLVEESFVTENGLELGIWIVRQRQIYFDKVSGLLSKEQIKKLESIGMIWDNVSEVRWLKRYNIAKEFYLKNGYLPNTNKYKDIYPEIYSWLKTQKIFYRNNKLSKEKVKLLRNIGFILESKINENIVSYINSLFKDKGIYINVELNKDILKRLSIEELKAKVEYLLANNISLVNNEGKLIDIFMMNSQDIKNDLRYGLTLEEIMIREYEHDIIRIRKNDKT
;
A
#
# COMPACT_ATOMS: atom_id res chain seq x y z
N MET A 1 -24.45 -56.46 9.18
CA MET A 1 -23.41 -56.27 8.13
C MET A 1 -22.04 -56.47 8.77
N ASN A 2 -21.19 -57.37 8.25
CA ASN A 2 -19.84 -57.56 8.81
C ASN A 2 -18.93 -56.34 8.55
N SER A 3 -17.81 -56.24 9.27
CA SER A 3 -16.92 -55.07 9.22
C SER A 3 -16.31 -54.80 7.83
N LYS A 4 -16.04 -55.85 7.05
CA LYS A 4 -15.50 -55.77 5.67
C LYS A 4 -16.54 -55.23 4.68
N ALA A 5 -17.76 -55.75 4.72
CA ALA A 5 -18.84 -55.28 3.83
C ALA A 5 -19.21 -53.82 4.14
N LYS A 6 -19.24 -53.43 5.42
CA LYS A 6 -19.48 -52.04 5.83
C LYS A 6 -18.37 -51.12 5.28
N TRP A 7 -17.11 -51.51 5.39
CA TRP A 7 -15.99 -50.74 4.84
C TRP A 7 -16.12 -50.53 3.33
N ASN A 8 -16.35 -51.60 2.57
CA ASN A 8 -16.45 -51.54 1.11
C ASN A 8 -17.59 -50.62 0.67
N LEU A 9 -18.74 -50.67 1.35
CA LEU A 9 -19.85 -49.76 1.06
C LEU A 9 -19.46 -48.30 1.30
N MET A 10 -18.85 -47.97 2.44
CA MET A 10 -18.42 -46.59 2.74
C MET A 10 -17.37 -46.08 1.75
N TYR A 11 -16.43 -46.94 1.34
CA TYR A 11 -15.42 -46.59 0.35
C TYR A 11 -16.04 -46.31 -1.02
N ILE A 12 -17.01 -47.11 -1.46
CA ILE A 12 -17.75 -46.86 -2.71
C ILE A 12 -18.47 -45.52 -2.65
N GLU A 13 -19.14 -45.21 -1.53
CA GLU A 13 -19.83 -43.93 -1.36
C GLU A 13 -18.85 -42.73 -1.29
N ALA A 14 -17.68 -42.90 -0.68
CA ALA A 14 -16.62 -41.90 -0.72
C ALA A 14 -16.11 -41.65 -2.15
N LYS A 15 -15.89 -42.72 -2.93
CA LYS A 15 -15.48 -42.61 -4.33
C LYS A 15 -16.53 -41.92 -5.20
N LYS A 16 -17.82 -42.16 -4.95
CA LYS A 16 -18.91 -41.43 -5.59
C LYS A 16 -18.89 -39.95 -5.22
N TYR A 17 -18.75 -39.63 -3.94
CA TYR A 17 -18.65 -38.25 -3.48
C TYR A 17 -17.47 -37.53 -4.17
N TYR A 18 -16.30 -38.15 -4.20
CA TYR A 18 -15.12 -37.60 -4.88
C TYR A 18 -15.39 -37.33 -6.36
N ARG A 19 -16.03 -38.26 -7.10
CA ARG A 19 -16.39 -38.03 -8.51
C ARG A 19 -17.35 -36.85 -8.72
N THR A 20 -18.20 -36.56 -7.74
CA THR A 20 -19.18 -35.46 -7.84
C THR A 20 -18.58 -34.11 -7.46
N TYR A 21 -17.71 -34.07 -6.45
CA TYR A 21 -17.25 -32.82 -5.83
C TYR A 21 -15.74 -32.57 -5.99
N ASP A 22 -15.01 -33.51 -6.59
CA ASP A 22 -13.55 -33.50 -6.78
C ASP A 22 -12.73 -33.31 -5.49
N ASN A 23 -13.32 -33.65 -4.34
CA ASN A 23 -12.63 -33.65 -3.05
C ASN A 23 -13.35 -34.58 -2.05
N LEU A 24 -12.70 -34.85 -0.92
CA LEU A 24 -13.29 -35.57 0.22
C LEU A 24 -13.51 -34.66 1.45
N LEU A 25 -13.86 -33.39 1.23
CA LEU A 25 -14.34 -32.47 2.27
C LEU A 25 -15.82 -32.69 2.56
N VAL A 26 -16.17 -33.94 2.88
CA VAL A 26 -17.55 -34.34 3.17
C VAL A 26 -18.05 -33.63 4.44
N PRO A 27 -19.14 -32.84 4.39
CA PRO A 27 -19.72 -32.21 5.56
C PRO A 27 -20.10 -33.25 6.63
N TYR A 28 -19.87 -32.96 7.91
CA TYR A 28 -20.06 -33.94 8.99
C TYR A 28 -21.45 -34.62 9.01
N ASN A 29 -22.50 -33.86 8.67
CA ASN A 29 -23.88 -34.35 8.64
C ASN A 29 -24.34 -34.86 7.26
N TYR A 30 -23.45 -34.92 6.27
CA TYR A 30 -23.79 -35.40 4.94
C TYR A 30 -24.23 -36.86 4.98
N LYS A 31 -25.41 -37.12 4.42
CA LYS A 31 -25.96 -38.46 4.24
C LYS A 31 -26.06 -38.76 2.74
N THR A 32 -25.70 -39.97 2.38
CA THR A 32 -25.96 -40.51 1.04
C THR A 32 -27.45 -40.68 0.80
N SER A 33 -27.85 -40.96 -0.44
CA SER A 33 -29.25 -41.26 -0.80
C SER A 33 -29.84 -42.45 -0.03
N TYR A 34 -28.98 -43.34 0.49
CA TYR A 34 -29.37 -44.49 1.30
C TYR A 34 -29.40 -44.20 2.81
N GLY A 35 -29.31 -42.92 3.21
CA GLY A 35 -29.34 -42.50 4.61
C GLY A 35 -28.04 -42.73 5.39
N ILE A 36 -26.98 -43.20 4.73
CA ILE A 36 -25.68 -43.50 5.34
C ILE A 36 -24.93 -42.19 5.60
N ASN A 37 -24.51 -41.95 6.85
CA ASN A 37 -23.74 -40.77 7.22
C ASN A 37 -22.25 -40.92 6.83
N LEU A 38 -21.92 -40.48 5.62
CA LEU A 38 -20.56 -40.52 5.09
C LEU A 38 -19.66 -39.48 5.77
N GLY A 39 -20.19 -38.31 6.13
CA GLY A 39 -19.42 -37.24 6.78
C GLY A 39 -18.82 -37.67 8.12
N ARG A 40 -19.65 -38.28 8.97
CA ARG A 40 -19.22 -38.85 10.24
C ARG A 40 -18.14 -39.92 10.04
N TRP A 41 -18.33 -40.82 9.07
CA TRP A 41 -17.36 -41.86 8.80
C TRP A 41 -16.01 -41.31 8.32
N ILE A 42 -16.00 -40.36 7.38
CA ILE A 42 -14.76 -39.68 6.96
C ILE A 42 -14.04 -39.05 8.16
N SER A 43 -14.79 -38.43 9.08
CA SER A 43 -14.25 -37.87 10.33
C SER A 43 -13.67 -38.95 11.26
N GLU A 44 -14.33 -40.10 11.38
CA GLU A 44 -13.84 -41.26 12.14
C GLU A 44 -12.55 -41.81 11.51
N ILE A 45 -12.46 -41.89 10.18
CA ILE A 45 -11.26 -42.34 9.47
C ILE A 45 -10.08 -41.41 9.72
N ARG A 46 -10.26 -40.08 9.63
CA ARG A 46 -9.21 -39.10 9.99
C ARG A 46 -8.72 -39.32 11.43
N THR A 47 -9.65 -39.56 12.36
CA THR A 47 -9.34 -39.82 13.77
C THR A 47 -8.54 -41.11 13.94
N LEU A 48 -8.93 -42.20 13.27
CA LEU A 48 -8.22 -43.47 13.31
C LEU A 48 -6.81 -43.36 12.74
N LYS A 49 -6.64 -42.64 11.63
CA LYS A 49 -5.32 -42.36 11.03
C LYS A 49 -4.43 -41.57 11.99
N LYS A 50 -4.96 -40.51 12.61
CA LYS A 50 -4.21 -39.70 13.61
C LYS A 50 -3.77 -40.53 14.82
N ARG A 51 -4.55 -41.55 15.20
CA ARG A 51 -4.24 -42.47 16.30
C ARG A 51 -3.36 -43.66 15.89
N GLY A 52 -2.95 -43.77 14.62
CA GLY A 52 -2.18 -44.92 14.13
C GLY A 52 -2.95 -46.24 14.11
N LYS A 53 -4.29 -46.20 14.16
CA LYS A 53 -5.16 -47.39 14.20
C LYS A 53 -5.81 -47.74 12.86
N LEU A 54 -5.53 -46.95 11.83
CA LEU A 54 -6.02 -47.22 10.49
C LEU A 54 -4.99 -48.04 9.71
N ASP A 55 -5.45 -49.13 9.14
CA ASP A 55 -4.63 -50.03 8.34
C ASP A 55 -4.01 -49.34 7.11
N LYS A 56 -2.80 -49.75 6.72
CA LYS A 56 -2.02 -49.10 5.65
C LYS A 56 -2.69 -49.25 4.28
N GLU A 57 -3.29 -50.40 3.99
CA GLU A 57 -4.01 -50.61 2.73
C GLU A 57 -5.21 -49.65 2.62
N LYS A 58 -5.93 -49.46 3.73
CA LYS A 58 -7.06 -48.50 3.79
C LYS A 58 -6.61 -47.05 3.59
N VAL A 59 -5.45 -46.68 4.13
CA VAL A 59 -4.85 -45.37 3.88
C VAL A 59 -4.52 -45.21 2.39
N SER A 60 -3.90 -46.21 1.77
CA SER A 60 -3.57 -46.20 0.33
C SER A 60 -4.82 -46.02 -0.53
N LEU A 61 -5.85 -46.84 -0.31
CA LEU A 61 -7.11 -46.78 -1.05
C LEU A 61 -7.80 -45.40 -0.95
N LEU A 62 -7.73 -44.77 0.21
CA LEU A 62 -8.29 -43.43 0.43
C LEU A 62 -7.43 -42.34 -0.22
N ASN A 63 -6.10 -42.48 -0.21
CA ASN A 63 -5.21 -41.56 -0.93
C ASN A 63 -5.49 -41.58 -2.44
N GLU A 64 -5.74 -42.76 -3.02
CA GLU A 64 -6.09 -42.93 -4.45
C GLU A 64 -7.36 -42.18 -4.87
N ILE A 65 -8.24 -41.85 -3.92
CA ILE A 65 -9.46 -41.08 -4.18
C ILE A 65 -9.42 -39.67 -3.56
N GLY A 66 -8.21 -39.12 -3.37
CA GLY A 66 -8.02 -37.71 -2.97
C GLY A 66 -8.32 -37.44 -1.49
N MET A 67 -8.08 -38.38 -0.59
CA MET A 67 -8.35 -38.17 0.83
C MET A 67 -7.49 -37.07 1.44
N ILE A 68 -8.17 -36.00 1.87
CA ILE A 68 -7.57 -34.92 2.65
C ILE A 68 -7.54 -35.34 4.12
N TRP A 69 -6.34 -35.65 4.63
CA TRP A 69 -6.15 -36.06 6.03
C TRP A 69 -6.10 -34.88 7.00
N ASP A 70 -5.46 -33.79 6.60
CA ASP A 70 -5.35 -32.55 7.37
C ASP A 70 -6.13 -31.44 6.65
N ILE A 71 -7.34 -31.18 7.14
CA ILE A 71 -8.21 -30.14 6.58
C ILE A 71 -7.61 -28.75 6.80
N SER A 72 -6.88 -28.53 7.91
CA SER A 72 -6.31 -27.22 8.22
C SER A 72 -5.18 -26.89 7.25
N LEU A 73 -4.29 -27.85 7.00
CA LEU A 73 -3.20 -27.71 6.04
C LEU A 73 -3.75 -27.52 4.63
N TYR A 74 -4.72 -28.35 4.21
CA TYR A 74 -5.35 -28.21 2.90
C TYR A 74 -5.98 -26.82 2.70
N LYS A 75 -6.74 -26.31 3.69
CA LYS A 75 -7.31 -24.96 3.60
C LYS A 75 -6.24 -23.88 3.56
N TRP A 76 -5.13 -24.07 4.27
CA TRP A 76 -4.02 -23.13 4.22
C TRP A 76 -3.36 -23.12 2.85
N ASP A 77 -3.09 -24.29 2.27
CA ASP A 77 -2.50 -24.41 0.93
C ASP A 77 -3.42 -23.82 -0.14
N LEU A 78 -4.74 -24.05 -0.06
CA LEU A 78 -5.71 -23.42 -0.96
C LEU A 78 -5.66 -21.88 -0.89
N MET A 79 -5.65 -21.31 0.32
CA MET A 79 -5.54 -19.85 0.48
C MET A 79 -4.18 -19.31 0.02
N TYR A 80 -3.13 -20.12 0.15
CA TYR A 80 -1.80 -19.78 -0.34
C TYR A 80 -1.74 -19.73 -1.88
N GLU A 81 -2.38 -20.68 -2.56
CA GLU A 81 -2.50 -20.68 -4.03
C GLU A 81 -3.18 -19.39 -4.52
N GLU A 82 -4.28 -18.98 -3.89
CA GLU A 82 -4.96 -17.71 -4.18
C GLU A 82 -4.07 -16.49 -3.89
N ALA A 83 -3.27 -16.54 -2.83
CA ALA A 83 -2.29 -15.49 -2.52
C ALA A 83 -1.19 -15.42 -3.58
N GLU A 84 -0.72 -16.56 -4.08
CA GLU A 84 0.28 -16.64 -5.15
C GLU A 84 -0.28 -16.07 -6.46
N GLU A 85 -1.54 -16.39 -6.81
CA GLU A 85 -2.21 -15.80 -7.96
C GLU A 85 -2.36 -14.28 -7.85
N TYR A 86 -2.76 -13.79 -6.68
CA TYR A 86 -2.79 -12.35 -6.40
C TYR A 86 -1.42 -11.73 -6.60
N TYR A 87 -0.36 -12.35 -6.07
CA TYR A 87 1.00 -11.87 -6.24
C TYR A 87 1.45 -11.87 -7.71
N LYS A 88 1.11 -12.91 -8.49
CA LYS A 88 1.43 -12.96 -9.93
C LYS A 88 0.85 -11.75 -10.68
N LYS A 89 -0.39 -11.37 -10.35
CA LYS A 89 -1.13 -10.24 -10.95
C LYS A 89 -0.64 -8.86 -10.46
N HIS A 90 -0.41 -8.71 -9.15
CA HIS A 90 -0.16 -7.39 -8.54
C HIS A 90 1.30 -7.13 -8.13
N LYS A 91 2.16 -8.16 -8.15
CA LYS A 91 3.56 -8.15 -7.71
C LYS A 91 3.76 -7.69 -6.25
N ASN A 92 2.74 -7.85 -5.41
CA ASN A 92 2.79 -7.58 -3.97
C ASN A 92 1.64 -8.32 -3.24
N LEU A 93 1.74 -8.47 -1.92
CA LEU A 93 0.67 -8.97 -1.05
C LEU A 93 0.01 -7.87 -0.18
N LEU A 94 -0.12 -6.65 -0.72
CA LEU A 94 -0.85 -5.56 -0.07
C LEU A 94 -2.36 -5.68 -0.34
N VAL A 95 -2.90 -6.89 -0.21
CA VAL A 95 -4.32 -7.21 -0.38
C VAL A 95 -5.16 -6.35 0.56
N GLU A 96 -6.20 -5.70 0.04
CA GLU A 96 -7.17 -4.97 0.88
C GLU A 96 -7.94 -5.96 1.74
N GLU A 97 -8.29 -5.58 2.98
CA GLU A 97 -8.89 -6.53 3.94
C GLU A 97 -10.24 -7.09 3.46
N SER A 98 -11.02 -6.28 2.74
CA SER A 98 -12.31 -6.67 2.16
C SER A 98 -12.20 -7.45 0.85
N PHE A 99 -10.99 -7.75 0.37
CA PHE A 99 -10.80 -8.47 -0.90
C PHE A 99 -11.23 -9.93 -0.76
N VAL A 100 -12.09 -10.35 -1.70
CA VAL A 100 -12.58 -11.72 -1.86
C VAL A 100 -12.20 -12.19 -3.26
N THR A 101 -11.69 -13.41 -3.37
CA THR A 101 -11.30 -14.01 -4.66
C THR A 101 -12.53 -14.33 -5.51
N GLU A 102 -12.32 -14.61 -6.79
CA GLU A 102 -13.40 -15.03 -7.71
C GLU A 102 -14.13 -16.30 -7.22
N ASN A 103 -13.42 -17.15 -6.47
CA ASN A 103 -13.94 -18.37 -5.85
C ASN A 103 -14.64 -18.11 -4.50
N GLY A 104 -14.83 -16.86 -4.10
CA GLY A 104 -15.51 -16.49 -2.85
C GLY A 104 -14.64 -16.63 -1.60
N LEU A 105 -13.31 -16.72 -1.74
CA LEU A 105 -12.40 -16.87 -0.60
C LEU A 105 -11.96 -15.50 -0.06
N GLU A 106 -12.09 -15.29 1.24
CA GLU A 106 -11.75 -14.02 1.93
C GLU A 106 -10.24 -13.84 2.09
N LEU A 107 -9.52 -13.70 0.97
CA LEU A 107 -8.06 -13.62 0.94
C LEU A 107 -7.53 -12.40 1.73
N GLY A 108 -8.22 -11.26 1.70
CA GLY A 108 -7.84 -10.07 2.46
C GLY A 108 -7.76 -10.34 3.97
N ILE A 109 -8.82 -10.89 4.53
CA ILE A 109 -8.91 -11.30 5.95
C ILE A 109 -7.85 -12.37 6.26
N TRP A 110 -7.68 -13.35 5.37
CA TRP A 110 -6.71 -14.42 5.60
C TRP A 110 -5.26 -13.91 5.67
N ILE A 111 -4.85 -13.01 4.77
CA ILE A 111 -3.52 -12.38 4.78
C ILE A 111 -3.32 -11.58 6.07
N VAL A 112 -4.31 -10.81 6.51
CA VAL A 112 -4.26 -10.07 7.79
C VAL A 112 -4.09 -11.05 8.95
N ARG A 113 -4.83 -12.16 8.95
CA ARG A 113 -4.72 -13.20 9.97
C ARG A 113 -3.35 -13.86 9.98
N GLN A 114 -2.72 -14.13 8.82
CA GLN A 114 -1.36 -14.69 8.78
C GLN A 114 -0.37 -13.76 9.49
N ARG A 115 -0.47 -12.45 9.27
CA ARG A 115 0.36 -11.45 9.98
C ARG A 115 0.09 -11.44 11.48
N GLN A 116 -1.18 -11.52 11.89
CA GLN A 116 -1.54 -11.57 13.30
C GLN A 116 -1.00 -12.82 14.00
N ILE A 117 -1.05 -13.99 13.34
CA ILE A 117 -0.47 -15.24 13.86
C ILE A 117 1.05 -15.09 13.97
N TYR A 118 1.73 -14.52 12.97
CA TYR A 118 3.18 -14.33 12.97
C TYR A 118 3.69 -13.48 14.16
N PHE A 119 2.90 -12.50 14.62
CA PHE A 119 3.22 -11.68 15.81
C PHE A 119 2.54 -12.16 17.10
N ASP A 120 2.05 -13.40 17.15
CA ASP A 120 1.38 -13.99 18.32
C ASP A 120 0.18 -13.15 18.84
N LYS A 121 -0.48 -12.37 17.96
CA LYS A 121 -1.64 -11.54 18.32
C LYS A 121 -2.94 -12.34 18.37
N VAL A 122 -2.99 -13.47 17.67
CA VAL A 122 -4.12 -14.40 17.65
C VAL A 122 -3.60 -15.82 17.74
N SER A 123 -4.44 -16.72 18.26
CA SER A 123 -4.06 -18.14 18.38
C SER A 123 -3.84 -18.78 17.00
N GLY A 124 -2.74 -19.51 16.90
CA GLY A 124 -2.29 -20.18 15.68
C GLY A 124 -0.79 -20.40 15.74
N LEU A 125 -0.27 -21.20 14.81
CA LEU A 125 1.17 -21.33 14.59
C LEU A 125 1.41 -21.46 13.10
N LEU A 126 2.31 -20.62 12.57
CA LEU A 126 2.83 -20.82 11.23
C LEU A 126 4.07 -21.71 11.31
N SER A 127 4.09 -22.76 10.49
CA SER A 127 5.30 -23.56 10.34
C SER A 127 6.40 -22.72 9.66
N LYS A 128 7.67 -23.09 9.87
CA LYS A 128 8.80 -22.44 9.19
C LYS A 128 8.65 -22.49 7.66
N GLU A 129 8.01 -23.53 7.14
CA GLU A 129 7.78 -23.70 5.71
C GLU A 129 6.66 -22.80 5.20
N GLN A 130 5.59 -22.62 5.98
CA GLN A 130 4.52 -21.67 5.67
C GLN A 130 5.02 -20.22 5.65
N ILE A 131 5.89 -19.86 6.59
CA ILE A 131 6.54 -18.54 6.63
C ILE A 131 7.37 -18.34 5.36
N LYS A 132 8.25 -19.29 5.02
CA LYS A 132 9.06 -19.24 3.79
C LYS A 132 8.22 -19.14 2.52
N LYS A 133 7.14 -19.91 2.42
CA LYS A 133 6.19 -19.86 1.29
C LYS A 133 5.57 -18.46 1.16
N LEU A 134 5.16 -17.84 2.26
CA LEU A 134 4.59 -16.49 2.23
C LEU A 134 5.64 -15.43 1.89
N GLU A 135 6.86 -15.56 2.40
CA GLU A 135 7.98 -14.67 2.07
C GLU A 135 8.38 -14.75 0.60
N SER A 136 8.35 -15.93 -0.02
CA SER A 136 8.69 -16.09 -1.44
C SER A 136 7.73 -15.37 -2.39
N ILE A 137 6.50 -15.09 -1.95
CA ILE A 137 5.51 -14.30 -2.68
C ILE A 137 5.38 -12.87 -2.13
N GLY A 138 6.40 -12.37 -1.43
CA GLY A 138 6.49 -10.98 -1.01
C GLY A 138 5.59 -10.62 0.16
N MET A 139 5.35 -11.55 1.09
CA MET A 139 4.69 -11.23 2.36
C MET A 139 5.51 -10.20 3.13
N ILE A 140 4.81 -9.14 3.52
CA ILE A 140 5.32 -8.12 4.43
C ILE A 140 4.66 -8.35 5.77
N TRP A 141 5.46 -8.66 6.78
CA TRP A 141 5.00 -8.97 8.12
C TRP A 141 4.66 -7.68 8.88
N ASP A 142 5.62 -6.78 9.03
CA ASP A 142 5.52 -5.51 9.76
C ASP A 142 5.34 -4.30 8.84
N ASN A 143 5.05 -3.13 9.42
CA ASN A 143 5.04 -1.84 8.71
C ASN A 143 4.17 -1.79 7.43
N VAL A 144 3.16 -2.66 7.30
CA VAL A 144 2.29 -2.76 6.13
C VAL A 144 1.61 -1.42 5.79
N SER A 145 1.22 -0.66 6.82
CA SER A 145 0.66 0.68 6.66
C SER A 145 1.66 1.66 6.04
N GLU A 146 2.94 1.57 6.41
CA GLU A 146 4.01 2.38 5.85
C GLU A 146 4.26 2.03 4.39
N VAL A 147 4.37 0.74 4.08
CA VAL A 147 4.58 0.29 2.69
C VAL A 147 3.40 0.67 1.80
N ARG A 148 2.16 0.51 2.27
CA ARG A 148 0.95 0.98 1.55
C ARG A 148 0.99 2.49 1.34
N TRP A 149 1.40 3.25 2.34
CA TRP A 149 1.51 4.70 2.25
C TRP A 149 2.56 5.09 1.20
N LEU A 150 3.77 4.51 1.25
CA LEU A 150 4.86 4.76 0.31
C LEU A 150 4.47 4.39 -1.14
N LYS A 151 3.76 3.27 -1.33
CA LYS A 151 3.25 2.89 -2.66
C LYS A 151 2.33 3.97 -3.24
N ARG A 152 1.37 4.46 -2.45
CA ARG A 152 0.45 5.53 -2.88
C ARG A 152 1.16 6.87 -3.06
N TYR A 153 2.13 7.18 -2.21
CA TYR A 153 3.00 8.34 -2.35
C TYR A 153 3.78 8.30 -3.67
N ASN A 154 4.36 7.15 -4.04
CA ASN A 154 5.09 7.02 -5.31
C ASN A 154 4.17 7.23 -6.52
N ILE A 155 2.93 6.74 -6.49
CA ILE A 155 1.93 7.02 -7.54
C ILE A 155 1.68 8.53 -7.65
N ALA A 156 1.49 9.23 -6.53
CA ALA A 156 1.31 10.68 -6.53
C ALA A 156 2.57 11.43 -7.01
N LYS A 157 3.77 10.96 -6.61
CA LYS A 157 5.06 11.51 -7.05
C LYS A 157 5.22 11.39 -8.57
N GLU A 158 5.00 10.21 -9.15
CA GLU A 158 5.08 10.03 -10.60
C GLU A 158 4.04 10.86 -11.34
N PHE A 159 2.82 10.98 -10.80
CA PHE A 159 1.81 11.87 -11.35
C PHE A 159 2.31 13.33 -11.37
N TYR A 160 2.88 13.80 -10.26
CA TYR A 160 3.44 15.15 -10.17
C TYR A 160 4.60 15.36 -11.15
N LEU A 161 5.55 14.43 -11.24
CA LEU A 161 6.68 14.51 -12.17
C LEU A 161 6.22 14.59 -13.63
N LYS A 162 5.15 13.89 -13.97
CA LYS A 162 4.59 13.86 -15.33
C LYS A 162 3.74 15.10 -15.68
N ASN A 163 2.96 15.60 -14.74
CA ASN A 163 1.92 16.60 -15.02
C ASN A 163 2.23 17.99 -14.44
N GLY A 164 3.14 18.06 -13.48
CA GLY A 164 3.50 19.30 -12.80
C GLY A 164 2.50 19.82 -11.77
N TYR A 165 1.46 19.05 -11.47
CA TYR A 165 0.48 19.36 -10.45
C TYR A 165 -0.03 18.07 -9.80
N LEU A 166 -0.71 18.21 -8.66
CA LEU A 166 -1.42 17.12 -8.00
C LEU A 166 -2.93 17.33 -8.04
N PRO A 167 -3.73 16.27 -8.25
CA PRO A 167 -5.19 16.38 -8.38
C PRO A 167 -5.87 16.51 -7.02
N ASN A 168 -5.65 17.62 -6.32
CA ASN A 168 -6.04 17.81 -4.92
C ASN A 168 -7.26 18.72 -4.68
N THR A 169 -8.01 19.03 -5.74
CA THR A 169 -9.21 19.88 -5.74
C THR A 169 -10.42 19.10 -6.26
N ASN A 170 -11.63 19.51 -5.87
CA ASN A 170 -12.86 18.79 -6.20
C ASN A 170 -13.10 18.60 -7.71
N LYS A 171 -12.56 19.48 -8.56
CA LYS A 171 -12.64 19.33 -10.03
C LYS A 171 -11.98 18.05 -10.55
N TYR A 172 -11.05 17.45 -9.79
CA TYR A 172 -10.37 16.21 -10.16
C TYR A 172 -10.97 14.97 -9.49
N LYS A 173 -12.02 15.11 -8.69
CA LYS A 173 -12.63 14.00 -7.97
C LYS A 173 -13.06 12.87 -8.92
N ASP A 174 -13.64 13.23 -10.06
CA ASP A 174 -14.17 12.26 -11.01
C ASP A 174 -13.15 11.92 -12.12
N ILE A 175 -12.12 12.75 -12.30
CA ILE A 175 -11.06 12.55 -13.30
C ILE A 175 -9.95 11.62 -12.76
N TYR A 176 -9.54 11.83 -11.51
CA TYR A 176 -8.45 11.10 -10.85
C TYR A 176 -8.87 10.65 -9.44
N PRO A 177 -9.94 9.82 -9.31
CA PRO A 177 -10.59 9.54 -8.04
C PRO A 177 -9.66 8.94 -6.97
N GLU A 178 -8.77 8.02 -7.37
CA GLU A 178 -7.88 7.34 -6.44
C GLU A 178 -6.84 8.28 -5.83
N ILE A 179 -6.14 9.06 -6.66
CA ILE A 179 -5.12 10.02 -6.21
C ILE A 179 -5.80 11.14 -5.43
N TYR A 180 -6.92 11.68 -5.92
CA TYR A 180 -7.68 12.72 -5.21
C TYR A 180 -8.10 12.25 -3.81
N SER A 181 -8.71 11.07 -3.69
CA SER A 181 -9.17 10.53 -2.41
C SER A 181 -8.03 10.30 -1.42
N TRP A 182 -6.89 9.79 -1.90
CA TRP A 182 -5.71 9.59 -1.07
C TRP A 182 -5.12 10.92 -0.58
N LEU A 183 -4.97 11.91 -1.46
CA LEU A 183 -4.50 13.26 -1.11
C LEU A 183 -5.44 13.95 -0.11
N LYS A 184 -6.76 13.83 -0.31
CA LYS A 184 -7.77 14.33 0.63
C LYS A 184 -7.59 13.71 2.02
N THR A 185 -7.33 12.40 2.08
CA THR A 185 -7.03 11.69 3.33
C THR A 185 -5.77 12.25 4.00
N GLN A 186 -4.72 12.59 3.24
CA GLN A 186 -3.51 13.19 3.81
C GLN A 186 -3.77 14.54 4.48
N LYS A 187 -4.63 15.38 3.89
CA LYS A 187 -5.06 16.64 4.54
C LYS A 187 -5.79 16.41 5.85
N ILE A 188 -6.67 15.40 5.90
CA ILE A 188 -7.39 15.03 7.14
C ILE A 188 -6.40 14.55 8.20
N PHE A 189 -5.45 13.69 7.83
CA PHE A 189 -4.44 13.16 8.75
C PHE A 189 -3.51 14.25 9.26
N TYR A 190 -3.09 15.19 8.41
CA TYR A 190 -2.30 16.33 8.83
C TYR A 190 -3.03 17.22 9.84
N ARG A 191 -4.28 17.60 9.57
CA ARG A 191 -5.10 18.41 10.49
C ARG A 191 -5.30 17.75 11.85
N ASN A 192 -5.31 16.43 11.87
CA ASN A 192 -5.48 15.62 13.08
C ASN A 192 -4.14 15.21 13.72
N ASN A 193 -3.01 15.78 13.31
CA ASN A 193 -1.65 15.44 13.80
C ASN A 193 -1.30 13.94 13.71
N LYS A 194 -1.87 13.22 12.72
CA LYS A 194 -1.62 11.79 12.47
C LYS A 194 -0.52 11.53 11.44
N LEU A 195 0.04 12.57 10.85
CA LEU A 195 1.04 12.50 9.79
C LEU A 195 2.42 12.79 10.39
N SER A 196 3.39 11.89 10.19
CA SER A 196 4.76 12.08 10.71
C SER A 196 5.48 13.24 10.00
N LYS A 197 6.52 13.80 10.63
CA LYS A 197 7.31 14.89 10.04
C LYS A 197 7.93 14.51 8.69
N GLU A 198 8.37 13.25 8.58
CA GLU A 198 8.96 12.69 7.37
C GLU A 198 7.93 12.60 6.24
N LYS A 199 6.71 12.15 6.55
CA LYS A 199 5.62 12.09 5.56
C LYS A 199 5.16 13.48 5.12
N VAL A 200 5.14 14.47 6.03
CA VAL A 200 4.87 15.87 5.69
C VAL A 200 5.93 16.38 4.71
N LYS A 201 7.20 16.13 5.00
CA LYS A 201 8.32 16.52 4.12
C LYS A 201 8.20 15.88 2.73
N LEU A 202 7.95 14.57 2.66
CA LEU A 202 7.76 13.86 1.40
C LEU A 202 6.63 14.46 0.56
N LEU A 203 5.47 14.72 1.18
CA LEU A 203 4.33 15.33 0.50
C LEU A 203 4.66 16.74 -0.03
N ARG A 204 5.33 17.57 0.77
CA ARG A 204 5.75 18.92 0.33
C ARG A 204 6.75 18.88 -0.83
N ASN A 205 7.64 17.90 -0.86
CA ASN A 205 8.60 17.72 -1.94
C ASN A 205 7.97 17.41 -3.31
N ILE A 206 6.71 16.96 -3.33
CA ILE A 206 5.96 16.71 -4.58
C ILE A 206 4.91 17.81 -4.83
N GLY A 207 5.12 19.01 -4.27
CA GLY A 207 4.22 20.15 -4.44
C GLY A 207 2.86 19.99 -3.75
N PHE A 208 2.72 19.06 -2.79
CA PHE A 208 1.46 18.89 -2.07
C PHE A 208 1.33 19.88 -0.91
N ILE A 209 0.23 20.62 -0.91
CA ILE A 209 -0.06 21.62 0.12
C ILE A 209 -1.08 21.07 1.09
N LEU A 210 -0.71 21.08 2.35
CA LEU A 210 -1.47 20.52 3.46
C LEU A 210 -2.33 21.60 4.15
N GLU A 211 -1.91 22.85 4.05
CA GLU A 211 -2.50 24.02 4.66
C GLU A 211 -3.70 24.56 3.83
N SER A 212 -4.72 25.11 4.50
CA SER A 212 -5.94 25.63 3.86
C SER A 212 -5.97 27.14 3.65
N LYS A 213 -5.00 27.85 4.21
CA LYS A 213 -4.76 29.27 4.02
C LYS A 213 -3.40 29.43 3.35
N ILE A 214 -3.11 30.60 2.76
CA ILE A 214 -1.73 30.93 2.40
C ILE A 214 -0.90 30.67 3.66
N ASN A 215 0.10 29.82 3.52
CA ASN A 215 0.92 29.42 4.66
C ASN A 215 1.42 30.69 5.34
N GLU A 216 1.15 30.88 6.63
CA GLU A 216 1.63 32.06 7.36
C GLU A 216 3.15 32.19 7.23
N ASN A 217 3.86 31.08 7.04
CA ASN A 217 5.28 31.07 6.73
C ASN A 217 5.61 31.65 5.34
N ILE A 218 4.75 31.49 4.34
CA ILE A 218 4.90 32.14 3.02
C ILE A 218 4.73 33.65 3.17
N VAL A 219 3.69 34.10 3.88
CA VAL A 219 3.47 35.54 4.10
C VAL A 219 4.62 36.14 4.92
N SER A 220 5.03 35.45 5.99
CA SER A 220 6.18 35.85 6.82
C SER A 220 7.47 35.93 6.01
N TYR A 221 7.73 34.95 5.15
CA TYR A 221 8.90 34.94 4.27
C TYR A 221 8.85 36.04 3.20
N ILE A 222 7.69 36.31 2.60
CA ILE A 222 7.52 37.44 1.68
C ILE A 222 7.80 38.77 2.40
N ASN A 223 7.31 38.93 3.63
CA ASN A 223 7.58 40.12 4.44
C ASN A 223 9.07 40.25 4.77
N SER A 224 9.78 39.15 5.04
CA SER A 224 11.23 39.20 5.24
C SER A 224 11.99 39.55 3.96
N LEU A 225 11.54 39.10 2.78
CA LEU A 225 12.15 39.51 1.51
C LEU A 225 12.05 41.02 1.26
N PHE A 226 10.93 41.63 1.63
CA PHE A 226 10.78 43.09 1.55
C PHE A 226 11.72 43.79 2.55
N LYS A 227 11.73 43.33 3.80
CA LYS A 227 12.54 43.94 4.87
C LYS A 227 14.04 43.82 4.61
N ASP A 228 14.50 42.63 4.20
CA ASP A 228 15.92 42.29 4.16
C ASP A 228 16.53 42.58 2.79
N LYS A 229 15.74 42.49 1.71
CA LYS A 229 16.22 42.60 0.32
C LYS A 229 15.50 43.69 -0.49
N GLY A 230 14.54 44.41 0.09
CA GLY A 230 13.77 45.44 -0.62
C GLY A 230 12.82 44.89 -1.70
N ILE A 231 12.57 43.57 -1.71
CA ILE A 231 11.78 42.94 -2.78
C ILE A 231 10.31 42.93 -2.39
N TYR A 232 9.51 43.69 -3.13
CA TYR A 232 8.07 43.74 -2.97
C TYR A 232 7.37 42.66 -3.81
N ILE A 233 6.68 41.72 -3.15
CA ILE A 233 5.81 40.72 -3.80
C ILE A 233 4.37 41.01 -3.40
N ASN A 234 3.51 41.29 -4.37
CA ASN A 234 2.11 41.61 -4.13
C ASN A 234 1.33 40.31 -3.82
N VAL A 235 1.00 40.09 -2.54
CA VAL A 235 0.36 38.84 -2.10
C VAL A 235 -0.99 38.60 -2.75
N GLU A 236 -1.79 39.64 -2.98
CA GLU A 236 -3.11 39.50 -3.61
C GLU A 236 -3.00 39.21 -5.11
N LEU A 237 -2.09 39.88 -5.84
CA LEU A 237 -1.86 39.57 -7.26
C LEU A 237 -1.31 38.15 -7.48
N ASN A 238 -0.58 37.61 -6.50
CA ASN A 238 0.02 36.28 -6.58
C ASN A 238 -0.77 35.22 -5.82
N LYS A 239 -1.98 35.52 -5.35
CA LYS A 239 -2.74 34.66 -4.43
C LYS A 239 -2.87 33.21 -4.91
N ASP A 240 -3.14 33.00 -6.20
CA ASP A 240 -3.32 31.67 -6.76
C ASP A 240 -2.00 30.91 -6.93
N ILE A 241 -0.90 31.63 -7.18
CA ILE A 241 0.46 31.08 -7.19
C ILE A 241 0.88 30.71 -5.77
N LEU A 242 0.70 31.62 -4.80
CA LEU A 242 1.11 31.41 -3.41
C LEU A 242 0.28 30.34 -2.70
N LYS A 243 -0.98 30.12 -3.13
CA LYS A 243 -1.80 28.99 -2.68
C LYS A 243 -1.33 27.65 -3.19
N ARG A 244 -0.50 27.59 -4.25
CA ARG A 244 -0.03 26.35 -4.87
C ARG A 244 1.45 26.02 -4.64
N LEU A 245 2.20 26.92 -4.00
CA LEU A 245 3.61 26.70 -3.65
C LEU A 245 3.74 26.16 -2.23
N SER A 246 4.68 25.23 -2.01
CA SER A 246 5.20 24.98 -0.66
C SER A 246 6.15 26.11 -0.25
N ILE A 247 6.39 26.27 1.06
CA ILE A 247 7.35 27.28 1.53
C ILE A 247 8.77 26.93 1.07
N GLU A 248 9.08 25.63 1.02
CA GLU A 248 10.36 25.09 0.54
C GLU A 248 10.56 25.37 -0.96
N GLU A 249 9.55 25.12 -1.79
CA GLU A 249 9.61 25.45 -3.23
C GLU A 249 9.77 26.96 -3.47
N LEU A 250 9.02 27.79 -2.73
CA LEU A 250 9.12 29.24 -2.84
C LEU A 250 10.53 29.72 -2.49
N LYS A 251 11.10 29.25 -1.37
CA LYS A 251 12.46 29.60 -0.94
C LYS A 251 13.50 29.17 -1.95
N ALA A 252 13.47 27.91 -2.37
CA ALA A 252 14.44 27.37 -3.32
C ALA A 252 14.42 28.14 -4.66
N LYS A 253 13.23 28.44 -5.20
CA LYS A 253 13.09 29.26 -6.42
C LYS A 253 13.59 30.69 -6.20
N VAL A 254 13.24 31.33 -5.08
CA VAL A 254 13.70 32.69 -4.76
C VAL A 254 15.23 32.75 -4.66
N GLU A 255 15.85 31.82 -3.93
CA GLU A 255 17.30 31.79 -3.76
C GLU A 255 18.02 31.52 -5.08
N TYR A 256 17.52 30.56 -5.86
CA TYR A 256 18.06 30.28 -7.19
C TYR A 256 18.01 31.52 -8.10
N LEU A 257 16.88 32.21 -8.17
CA LEU A 257 16.75 33.40 -9.01
C LEU A 257 17.69 34.53 -8.56
N LEU A 258 17.76 34.78 -7.25
CA LEU A 258 18.65 35.80 -6.70
C LEU A 258 20.13 35.46 -6.92
N ALA A 259 20.52 34.19 -6.81
CA ALA A 259 21.89 33.74 -7.09
C ALA A 259 22.29 33.92 -8.56
N ASN A 260 21.31 33.95 -9.47
CA ASN A 260 21.52 34.14 -10.91
C ASN A 260 21.16 35.56 -11.38
N ASN A 261 20.97 36.52 -10.46
CA ASN A 261 20.58 37.91 -10.74
C ASN A 261 19.30 38.03 -11.60
N ILE A 262 18.34 37.11 -11.42
CA ILE A 262 17.04 37.15 -12.09
C ILE A 262 16.01 37.78 -11.15
N SER A 263 15.24 38.75 -11.65
CA SER A 263 14.17 39.38 -10.87
C SER A 263 13.08 38.37 -10.49
N LEU A 264 12.60 38.43 -9.25
CA LEU A 264 11.50 37.59 -8.76
C LEU A 264 10.13 38.02 -9.31
N VAL A 265 10.01 39.31 -9.63
CA VAL A 265 8.74 39.96 -9.92
C VAL A 265 8.85 40.94 -11.09
N ASN A 266 7.71 41.26 -11.69
CA ASN A 266 7.56 42.44 -12.54
C ASN A 266 7.38 43.73 -11.70
N ASN A 267 7.17 44.86 -12.37
CA ASN A 267 7.03 46.18 -11.75
C ASN A 267 5.83 46.31 -10.78
N GLU A 268 4.85 45.41 -10.87
CA GLU A 268 3.65 45.40 -10.01
C GLU A 268 3.81 44.45 -8.80
N GLY A 269 4.96 43.80 -8.66
CA GLY A 269 5.19 42.78 -7.65
C GLY A 269 4.56 41.42 -8.00
N LYS A 270 4.22 41.16 -9.28
CA LYS A 270 3.73 39.86 -9.76
C LYS A 270 4.89 38.92 -10.01
N LEU A 271 4.84 37.71 -9.44
CA LEU A 271 5.85 36.67 -9.59
C LEU A 271 6.01 36.28 -11.06
N ILE A 272 7.27 36.07 -11.46
CA ILE A 272 7.60 35.59 -12.79
C ILE A 272 7.17 34.13 -13.01
N ASP A 273 7.18 33.70 -14.26
CA ASP A 273 6.63 32.44 -14.75
C ASP A 273 7.25 31.18 -14.15
N ILE A 274 8.53 31.17 -13.74
CA ILE A 274 9.14 30.01 -13.06
C ILE A 274 8.37 29.56 -11.82
N PHE A 275 7.71 30.49 -11.11
CA PHE A 275 6.90 30.13 -9.97
C PHE A 275 5.69 29.29 -10.40
N MET A 276 5.25 29.40 -11.66
CA MET A 276 4.18 28.63 -12.32
C MET A 276 4.62 27.33 -12.99
N MET A 277 5.89 27.22 -13.32
CA MET A 277 6.44 26.05 -14.02
C MET A 277 6.59 24.84 -13.11
N ASN A 278 6.37 23.67 -13.69
CA ASN A 278 6.71 22.39 -13.08
C ASN A 278 8.18 22.02 -13.32
N SER A 279 8.67 20.96 -12.66
CA SER A 279 10.08 20.57 -12.76
C SER A 279 10.58 20.36 -14.20
N GLN A 280 9.75 19.75 -15.06
CA GLN A 280 10.12 19.49 -16.45
C GLN A 280 10.09 20.75 -17.31
N ASP A 281 9.14 21.64 -17.06
CA ASP A 281 9.05 22.94 -17.74
C ASP A 281 10.25 23.81 -17.37
N ILE A 282 10.64 23.86 -16.08
CA ILE A 282 11.84 24.60 -15.64
C ILE A 282 13.10 24.04 -16.32
N LYS A 283 13.22 22.70 -16.38
CA LYS A 283 14.35 22.04 -17.04
C LYS A 283 14.42 22.36 -18.54
N ASN A 284 13.28 22.42 -19.21
CA ASN A 284 13.20 22.67 -20.65
C ASN A 284 13.27 24.16 -21.01
N ASP A 285 13.10 25.05 -20.03
CA ASP A 285 13.22 26.49 -20.25
C ASP A 285 14.69 26.91 -20.36
N LEU A 286 15.03 27.57 -21.47
CA LEU A 286 16.38 28.02 -21.80
C LEU A 286 16.97 29.00 -20.76
N ARG A 287 16.13 29.63 -19.93
CA ARG A 287 16.57 30.56 -18.87
C ARG A 287 17.01 29.85 -17.59
N TYR A 288 16.48 28.65 -17.32
CA TYR A 288 16.66 27.99 -16.01
C TYR A 288 17.48 26.71 -16.12
N GLY A 289 17.12 25.82 -17.05
CA GLY A 289 17.90 24.62 -17.39
C GLY A 289 18.11 23.61 -16.26
N LEU A 290 17.39 23.74 -15.14
CA LEU A 290 17.46 22.84 -13.98
C LEU A 290 16.07 22.33 -13.62
N THR A 291 16.01 21.12 -13.10
CA THR A 291 14.81 20.57 -12.46
C THR A 291 14.51 21.29 -11.14
N LEU A 292 13.25 21.24 -10.70
CA LEU A 292 12.89 21.74 -9.38
C LEU A 292 13.64 21.02 -8.26
N GLU A 293 13.85 19.71 -8.40
CA GLU A 293 14.61 18.91 -7.45
C GLU A 293 16.06 19.38 -7.34
N GLU A 294 16.72 19.69 -8.45
CA GLU A 294 18.08 20.26 -8.46
C GLU A 294 18.13 21.65 -7.80
N ILE A 295 17.11 22.48 -8.02
CA ILE A 295 16.98 23.79 -7.36
C ILE A 295 16.81 23.62 -5.84
N MET A 296 15.95 22.69 -5.41
CA MET A 296 15.68 22.43 -3.99
C MET A 296 16.86 21.75 -3.26
N ILE A 297 17.71 20.99 -3.94
CA ILE A 297 18.91 20.37 -3.33
C ILE A 297 19.96 21.43 -2.97
N ARG A 298 20.10 22.51 -3.75
CA ARG A 298 21.09 23.58 -3.49
C ARG A 298 20.81 24.37 -2.20
N GLU A 299 19.55 24.44 -1.77
CA GLU A 299 19.15 25.04 -0.47
C GLU A 299 19.74 24.23 0.71
N TYR A 300 19.79 22.90 0.60
CA TYR A 300 20.35 22.01 1.64
C TYR A 300 21.86 22.16 1.83
N GLU A 301 22.63 22.40 0.77
CA GLU A 301 24.08 22.63 0.90
C GLU A 301 24.39 24.00 1.52
N HIS A 302 23.62 25.04 1.17
CA HIS A 302 23.78 26.38 1.75
C HIS A 302 23.40 26.44 3.24
N ASP A 303 22.36 25.71 3.67
CA ASP A 303 21.97 25.63 5.08
C ASP A 303 23.01 24.86 5.92
N ILE A 304 23.60 23.78 5.40
CA ILE A 304 24.70 23.06 6.08
C ILE A 304 25.94 23.95 6.21
N ILE A 305 26.26 24.77 5.21
CA ILE A 305 27.39 25.72 5.25
C ILE A 305 27.13 26.87 6.23
N ARG A 306 25.88 27.37 6.34
CA ARG A 306 25.49 28.40 7.32
C ARG A 306 25.59 27.90 8.76
N ILE A 307 25.10 26.69 9.03
CA ILE A 307 25.18 26.08 10.37
C ILE A 307 26.65 25.90 10.79
N ARG A 308 27.52 25.41 9.90
CA ARG A 308 28.96 25.25 10.19
C ARG A 308 29.74 26.56 10.40
N LYS A 309 29.23 27.69 9.92
CA LYS A 309 29.84 29.02 10.16
C LYS A 309 29.42 29.64 11.49
N ASN A 310 28.23 29.31 11.99
CA ASN A 310 27.74 29.80 13.29
C ASN A 310 28.30 29.03 14.49
N ASP A 311 28.86 27.83 14.29
CA ASP A 311 29.57 27.06 15.35
C ASP A 311 31.05 27.50 15.50
N LYS A 312 31.51 28.51 14.76
CA LYS A 312 32.91 29.00 14.78
C LYS A 312 33.06 30.48 15.17
N THR A 313 32.03 31.07 15.77
CA THR A 313 32.04 32.44 16.35
C THR A 313 31.52 32.39 17.76
#